data_AF-A0A3N5GZU2-F1
#
_entry.id   AF-A0A3N5GZU2-F1
#
_cell.length_a   1.000
_cell.length_b   1.000
_cell.length_c   1.000
_cell.angle_alpha   90.00
_cell.angle_beta   90.00
_cell.angle_gamma   90.00
#
_symmetry.space_group_name_H-M   'P 1'
#
loop_
_entity.id
_entity.type
_entity.pdbx_description
1 polymer ?
#
loop_
_entity_poly.entity_id
_entity_poly.type
_entity_poly.pdbx_seq_one_letter_code
_entity_poly.pdbx_strand_id
1 'polypeptide(L)'
;MAISHDRSDDFQLGEGGRLGVIVLASWALLCAAWNLCGAIQIAQGLPPLGPGTSLLATAFSLALAASLILGARRGSMLVLVLALLSAVLAGLTVWNAFSLRPALWPSEFWRFVAVALNALGIGGAILVFADAARRQLVAQGRR
;
A
#
# COMPACT_ATOMS: atom_id res chain seq x y z
N MET A 1 8.83 36.33 25.84
CA MET A 1 7.63 35.73 25.21
C MET A 1 8.08 34.47 24.49
N ALA A 2 8.03 33.32 25.18
CA ALA A 2 8.46 32.05 24.62
C ALA A 2 7.33 31.52 23.72
N ILE A 3 7.60 31.39 22.43
CA ILE A 3 6.73 30.66 21.51
C ILE A 3 6.80 29.21 22.00
N SER A 4 5.77 28.76 22.72
CA SER A 4 5.55 27.35 22.94
C SER A 4 5.42 26.75 21.54
N HIS A 5 6.48 26.06 21.10
CA HIS A 5 6.40 25.14 19.98
C HIS A 5 5.45 24.05 20.48
N ASP A 6 4.15 24.31 20.26
CA ASP A 6 3.09 23.38 20.56
C ASP A 6 3.50 22.10 19.86
N ARG A 7 3.71 21.08 20.68
CA ARG A 7 4.31 19.81 20.30
C ARG A 7 3.23 19.10 19.52
N SER A 8 3.12 19.49 18.25
CA SER A 8 2.19 18.97 17.24
C SER A 8 1.93 17.52 17.57
N ASP A 9 0.71 17.25 18.03
CA ASP A 9 0.25 15.95 18.48
C ASP A 9 0.89 14.86 17.62
N ASP A 10 1.88 14.15 18.19
CA ASP A 10 2.52 13.03 17.52
C ASP A 10 1.39 12.04 17.22
N PHE A 11 0.95 11.98 15.97
CA PHE A 11 -0.17 11.15 15.54
C PHE A 11 0.23 9.67 15.66
N GLN A 12 0.10 9.14 16.87
CA GLN A 12 0.46 7.76 17.18
C GLN A 12 -0.65 6.84 16.66
N LEU A 13 -0.27 5.90 15.79
CA LEU A 13 -1.16 4.82 15.34
C LEU A 13 -1.47 3.87 16.49
N GLY A 14 -2.72 3.41 16.53
CA GLY A 14 -3.15 2.34 17.42
C GLY A 14 -2.80 0.96 16.93
N GLU A 15 -3.24 -0.05 17.66
CA GLU A 15 -3.03 -1.45 17.27
C GLU A 15 -3.62 -1.75 15.90
N GLY A 16 -4.82 -1.24 15.60
CA GLY A 16 -5.44 -1.36 14.28
C GLY A 16 -4.64 -0.66 13.17
N GLY A 17 -4.13 0.55 13.44
CA GLY A 17 -3.29 1.29 12.50
C GLY A 17 -1.94 0.61 12.26
N ARG A 18 -1.31 0.08 13.31
CA ARG A 18 -0.05 -0.68 13.22
C ARG A 18 -0.24 -1.97 12.42
N LEU A 19 -1.32 -2.70 12.65
CA LEU A 19 -1.68 -3.87 11.85
C LEU A 19 -1.88 -3.48 10.38
N GLY A 20 -2.59 -2.39 10.12
CA GLY A 20 -2.77 -1.85 8.77
C GLY A 20 -1.44 -1.56 8.08
N VAL A 21 -0.48 -0.94 8.79
CA VAL A 21 0.87 -0.72 8.24
C VAL A 21 1.61 -2.03 7.96
N ILE A 22 1.52 -3.02 8.85
CA ILE A 22 2.13 -4.34 8.61
C ILE A 22 1.56 -4.95 7.33
N VAL A 23 0.24 -4.95 7.17
CA VAL A 23 -0.44 -5.45 5.96
C VAL A 23 0.04 -4.69 4.71
N LEU A 24 0.09 -3.37 4.77
CA LEU A 24 0.54 -2.54 3.63
C LEU A 24 2.02 -2.75 3.28
N ALA A 25 2.89 -2.86 4.28
CA ALA A 25 4.31 -3.11 4.05
C ALA A 25 4.53 -4.51 3.45
N SER A 26 3.84 -5.53 3.96
CA SER A 26 3.85 -6.88 3.38
C SER A 26 3.29 -6.90 1.96
N TRP A 27 2.17 -6.21 1.71
CA TRP A 27 1.61 -6.04 0.37
C TRP A 27 2.61 -5.39 -0.59
N ALA A 28 3.27 -4.31 -0.18
CA ALA A 28 4.26 -3.63 -1.00
C ALA A 28 5.48 -4.53 -1.31
N LEU A 29 5.95 -5.34 -0.35
CA LEU A 29 6.98 -6.35 -0.58
C LEU A 29 6.55 -7.44 -1.57
N LEU A 30 5.30 -7.90 -1.46
CA LEU A 30 4.73 -8.87 -2.41
C LEU A 30 4.58 -8.25 -3.81
N CYS A 31 4.18 -6.98 -3.92
CA CYS A 31 4.18 -6.24 -5.19
C CYS A 31 5.59 -6.11 -5.77
N ALA A 32 6.61 -5.88 -4.94
CA ALA A 32 8.00 -5.87 -5.40
C ALA A 32 8.41 -7.24 -5.96
N ALA A 33 8.12 -8.32 -5.24
CA ALA A 33 8.40 -9.68 -5.69
C ALA A 33 7.65 -10.00 -6.99
N TRP A 34 6.38 -9.63 -7.09
CA TRP A 34 5.55 -9.79 -8.29
C TRP A 34 6.18 -9.11 -9.51
N ASN A 35 6.55 -7.84 -9.35
CA ASN A 35 7.15 -7.06 -10.44
C ASN A 35 8.54 -7.58 -10.83
N LEU A 36 9.33 -8.05 -9.85
CA LEU A 36 10.64 -8.65 -10.11
C LEU A 36 10.52 -9.97 -10.87
N CYS A 37 9.63 -10.88 -10.43
CA CYS A 37 9.35 -12.13 -11.12
C CYS A 37 8.85 -11.90 -12.55
N GLY A 38 7.99 -10.90 -12.73
CA GLY A 38 7.52 -10.51 -14.06
C GLY A 38 8.64 -9.93 -14.92
N ALA A 39 9.54 -9.12 -14.36
CA ALA A 39 10.70 -8.59 -15.09
C ALA A 39 11.67 -9.71 -15.52
N ILE A 40 11.86 -10.72 -14.68
CA ILE A 40 12.64 -11.93 -15.03
C ILE A 40 11.96 -12.69 -16.18
N GLN A 41 10.64 -12.84 -16.17
CA GLN A 41 9.90 -13.46 -17.28
C GLN A 41 10.09 -12.71 -18.59
N ILE A 42 9.99 -11.38 -18.57
CA ILE A 42 10.25 -10.54 -19.75
C ILE A 42 11.68 -10.78 -20.28
N ALA A 43 12.67 -10.83 -19.38
CA ALA A 43 14.06 -11.09 -19.76
C ALA A 43 14.27 -12.49 -20.39
N GLN A 44 13.38 -13.44 -20.11
CA GLN A 44 13.37 -14.79 -20.69
C GLN A 44 12.49 -14.91 -21.95
N GLY A 45 11.89 -13.81 -22.43
CA GLY A 45 10.97 -13.83 -23.58
C GLY A 45 9.57 -14.38 -23.24
N LEU A 46 9.24 -14.51 -21.96
CA LEU A 46 7.93 -14.93 -21.47
C LEU A 46 6.99 -13.72 -21.30
N PRO A 47 5.66 -13.93 -21.32
CA PRO A 47 4.70 -12.87 -21.04
C PRO A 47 4.90 -12.24 -19.64
N PRO A 48 4.63 -10.93 -19.47
CA PRO A 48 4.70 -10.29 -18.16
C PRO A 48 3.59 -10.81 -17.23
N LEU A 49 3.83 -10.81 -15.91
CA LEU A 49 2.81 -11.19 -14.91
C LEU A 49 1.63 -10.20 -14.81
N GLY A 50 1.71 -9.07 -15.51
CA GLY A 50 0.61 -8.13 -15.65
C GLY A 50 1.06 -6.83 -16.33
N PRO A 51 0.10 -5.93 -16.65
CA PRO A 51 0.34 -4.76 -17.50
C PRO A 51 1.37 -3.75 -16.95
N GLY A 52 1.55 -3.69 -15.63
CA GLY A 52 2.46 -2.76 -14.96
C GLY A 52 3.85 -3.31 -14.64
N THR A 53 4.16 -4.53 -15.07
CA THR A 53 5.39 -5.25 -14.72
C THR A 53 6.63 -4.46 -15.14
N SER A 54 7.46 -4.04 -14.17
CA SER A 54 8.73 -3.38 -14.46
C SER A 54 9.70 -3.38 -13.27
N LEU A 55 11.00 -3.19 -13.56
CA LEU A 55 12.01 -2.95 -12.51
C LEU A 55 11.76 -1.63 -11.75
N LEU A 56 11.20 -0.63 -12.42
CA LEU A 56 10.80 0.63 -11.77
C LEU A 56 9.70 0.39 -10.73
N ALA A 57 8.66 -0.37 -11.09
CA ALA A 57 7.60 -0.74 -10.15
C ALA A 57 8.13 -1.58 -8.98
N THR A 58 9.13 -2.43 -9.21
CA THR A 58 9.83 -3.16 -8.16
C THR A 58 10.51 -2.21 -7.17
N ALA A 59 11.36 -1.30 -7.67
CA ALA A 59 12.08 -0.34 -6.85
C ALA A 59 11.12 0.58 -6.07
N PHE A 60 10.06 1.05 -6.74
CA PHE A 60 9.03 1.86 -6.11
C PHE A 60 8.31 1.11 -4.98
N SER A 61 7.95 -0.16 -5.18
CA SER A 61 7.27 -0.96 -4.16
C SER A 61 8.16 -1.21 -2.94
N LEU A 62 9.47 -1.41 -3.14
CA LEU A 62 10.44 -1.50 -2.04
C LEU A 62 10.57 -0.17 -1.27
N ALA A 63 10.64 0.94 -1.99
CA ALA A 63 10.69 2.26 -1.38
C ALA A 63 9.41 2.58 -0.58
N LEU A 64 8.25 2.16 -1.08
CA LEU A 64 6.97 2.28 -0.40
C LEU A 64 6.93 1.45 0.89
N ALA A 65 7.37 0.18 0.84
CA ALA A 65 7.46 -0.67 2.01
C ALA A 65 8.38 -0.07 3.09
N ALA A 66 9.57 0.40 2.71
CA ALA A 66 10.50 1.05 3.63
C ALA A 66 9.89 2.34 4.22
N SER A 67 9.24 3.16 3.41
CA SER A 67 8.60 4.40 3.85
C SER A 67 7.45 4.16 4.83
N LEU A 68 6.66 3.11 4.63
CA LEU A 68 5.59 2.70 5.55
C LEU A 68 6.17 2.28 6.92
N ILE A 69 7.22 1.46 6.92
CA ILE A 69 7.89 1.00 8.14
C ILE A 69 8.51 2.18 8.90
N LEU A 70 9.22 3.07 8.20
CA LEU A 70 9.83 4.25 8.81
C LEU A 70 8.77 5.26 9.28
N GLY A 71 7.70 5.44 8.50
CA GLY A 71 6.58 6.32 8.83
C GLY A 71 5.85 5.89 10.09
N ALA A 72 5.62 4.59 10.28
CA ALA A 72 4.97 4.06 11.48
C ALA A 72 5.74 4.34 12.77
N ARG A 73 7.07 4.45 12.71
CA ARG A 73 7.91 4.81 13.87
C ARG A 73 7.80 6.28 14.25
N ARG A 74 7.38 7.14 13.31
CA ARG A 74 7.33 8.59 13.48
C ARG A 74 5.90 9.12 13.68
N GLY A 75 4.89 8.25 13.74
CA GLY A 75 3.51 8.64 14.04
C GLY A 75 3.02 9.82 13.19
N SER A 76 3.30 9.80 11.89
CA SER A 76 3.15 10.99 11.07
C SER A 76 2.01 10.87 10.07
N MET A 77 1.46 12.02 9.68
CA MET A 77 0.56 12.20 8.53
C MET A 77 1.08 11.49 7.27
N LEU A 78 2.39 11.31 7.16
CA LEU A 78 3.04 10.49 6.14
C LEU A 78 2.43 9.10 6.01
N VAL A 79 2.12 8.41 7.11
CA VAL A 79 1.53 7.05 7.03
C VAL A 79 0.15 7.10 6.39
N LEU A 80 -0.66 8.11 6.70
CA LEU A 80 -1.98 8.26 6.08
C LEU A 80 -1.85 8.53 4.57
N VAL A 81 -0.91 9.37 4.17
CA VAL A 81 -0.62 9.65 2.75
C VAL A 81 -0.14 8.39 2.04
N LEU A 82 0.79 7.64 2.64
CA LEU A 82 1.30 6.38 2.07
C LEU A 82 0.22 5.29 2.02
N ALA A 83 -0.68 5.24 3.00
CA ALA A 83 -1.82 4.33 2.99
C ALA A 83 -2.82 4.67 1.89
N LEU A 84 -3.12 5.96 1.68
CA LEU A 84 -3.95 6.41 0.56
C LEU A 84 -3.31 6.06 -0.78
N LEU A 85 -2.02 6.35 -0.93
CA LEU A 85 -1.27 6.02 -2.14
C LEU A 85 -1.31 4.51 -2.42
N SER A 86 -1.13 3.69 -1.39
CA SER A 86 -1.24 2.22 -1.49
C SER A 86 -2.63 1.79 -1.95
N ALA A 87 -3.69 2.36 -1.37
CA ALA A 87 -5.07 2.07 -1.76
C ALA A 87 -5.35 2.44 -3.23
N VAL A 88 -4.86 3.59 -3.69
CA VAL A 88 -5.01 4.03 -5.08
C VAL A 88 -4.29 3.08 -6.03
N LEU A 89 -3.04 2.74 -5.76
CA LEU A 89 -2.26 1.83 -6.61
C LEU A 89 -2.87 0.43 -6.66
N ALA A 90 -3.34 -0.06 -5.51
CA ALA A 90 -4.03 -1.33 -5.42
C ALA A 90 -5.36 -1.31 -6.19
N GLY A 91 -6.17 -0.26 -6.01
CA GLY A 91 -7.43 -0.05 -6.71
C GLY A 91 -7.25 0.05 -8.23
N LEU A 92 -6.22 0.76 -8.70
CA LEU A 92 -5.88 0.83 -10.12
C LEU A 92 -5.53 -0.55 -10.69
N THR A 93 -4.82 -1.39 -9.94
CA THR A 93 -4.48 -2.75 -10.39
C THR A 93 -5.73 -3.63 -10.47
N VAL A 94 -6.63 -3.54 -9.49
CA VAL A 94 -7.93 -4.24 -9.52
C VAL A 94 -8.75 -3.77 -10.71
N TRP A 95 -8.89 -2.45 -10.91
CA TRP A 95 -9.60 -1.88 -12.05
C TRP A 95 -9.04 -2.38 -13.39
N ASN A 96 -7.70 -2.34 -13.54
CA ASN A 96 -7.02 -2.79 -14.76
C ASN A 96 -7.23 -4.27 -15.06
N ALA A 97 -7.40 -5.13 -14.04
CA ALA A 97 -7.69 -6.55 -14.25
C ALA A 97 -9.04 -6.77 -14.98
N PHE A 98 -9.99 -5.85 -14.84
CA PHE A 98 -11.31 -5.93 -15.46
C PHE A 98 -11.49 -5.01 -16.67
N SER A 99 -10.75 -3.90 -16.75
CA SER A 99 -10.90 -2.91 -17.83
C SER A 99 -9.92 -3.10 -18.99
N LEU A 100 -8.75 -3.70 -18.76
CA LEU A 100 -7.78 -3.94 -19.82
C LEU A 100 -7.99 -5.31 -20.48
N ARG A 101 -7.38 -5.49 -21.66
CA ARG A 101 -7.49 -6.74 -22.44
C ARG A 101 -6.93 -7.92 -21.61
N PRO A 102 -7.68 -9.05 -21.50
CA PRO A 102 -7.20 -10.24 -20.77
C PRO A 102 -5.86 -10.79 -21.27
N ALA A 103 -5.56 -10.61 -22.57
CA ALA A 103 -4.31 -11.04 -23.19
C ALA A 103 -3.03 -10.36 -22.63
N LEU A 104 -3.16 -9.34 -21.77
CA LEU A 104 -2.04 -8.73 -21.07
C LEU A 104 -1.58 -9.53 -19.83
N TRP A 105 -2.28 -10.61 -19.52
CA TRP A 105 -1.96 -11.52 -18.42
C TRP A 105 -1.54 -12.88 -19.00
N PRO A 106 -0.60 -13.61 -18.36
CA PRO A 106 -0.19 -14.92 -18.85
C PRO A 106 -1.34 -15.94 -18.79
N SER A 107 -2.24 -15.77 -17.82
CA SER A 107 -3.46 -16.55 -17.68
C SER A 107 -4.48 -15.84 -16.78
N GLU A 108 -5.73 -16.30 -16.84
CA GLU A 108 -6.81 -15.87 -15.94
C GLU A 108 -6.45 -16.06 -14.47
N PHE A 109 -5.73 -17.13 -14.15
CA PHE A 109 -5.26 -17.39 -12.78
C PHE A 109 -4.40 -16.23 -12.26
N TRP A 110 -3.38 -15.81 -13.01
CA TRP A 110 -2.50 -14.70 -12.60
C TRP A 110 -3.24 -13.37 -12.48
N ARG A 111 -4.23 -13.15 -13.33
CA ARG A 111 -5.12 -11.98 -13.25
C ARG A 111 -5.86 -11.92 -11.91
N PHE A 112 -6.48 -13.02 -11.48
CA PHE A 112 -7.20 -13.06 -10.21
C PHE A 112 -6.28 -13.09 -8.99
N VAL A 113 -5.08 -13.69 -9.09
CA VAL A 113 -4.08 -13.58 -8.01
C VAL A 113 -3.68 -12.12 -7.80
N ALA A 114 -3.51 -11.34 -8.88
CA ALA A 114 -3.24 -9.91 -8.76
C ALA A 114 -4.41 -9.16 -8.10
N VAL A 115 -5.66 -9.48 -8.45
CA VAL A 115 -6.83 -8.90 -7.78
C VAL A 115 -6.84 -9.21 -6.29
N ALA A 116 -6.63 -10.48 -5.91
CA ALA A 116 -6.61 -10.91 -4.52
C ALA A 116 -5.48 -10.22 -3.73
N LEU A 117 -4.28 -10.15 -4.30
CA LEU A 117 -3.15 -9.44 -3.69
C LEU A 117 -3.47 -7.96 -3.45
N ASN A 118 -4.06 -7.28 -4.43
CA ASN A 118 -4.36 -5.86 -4.30
C ASN A 118 -5.56 -5.57 -3.39
N ALA A 119 -6.50 -6.51 -3.24
CA ALA A 119 -7.54 -6.42 -2.22
C ALA A 119 -6.95 -6.36 -0.80
N LEU A 120 -5.82 -7.04 -0.53
CA LEU A 120 -5.10 -6.93 0.74
C LEU A 120 -4.52 -5.52 0.95
N GLY A 121 -3.97 -4.90 -0.10
CA GLY A 121 -3.48 -3.52 -0.07
C GLY A 121 -4.59 -2.52 0.29
N ILE A 122 -5.77 -2.68 -0.31
CA ILE A 122 -6.96 -1.87 0.03
C ILE A 122 -7.38 -2.12 1.48
N GLY A 123 -7.45 -3.38 1.92
CA GLY A 123 -7.79 -3.75 3.29
C GLY A 123 -6.84 -3.16 4.33
N GLY A 124 -5.53 -3.20 4.07
CA GLY A 124 -4.52 -2.58 4.92
C GLY A 124 -4.71 -1.07 5.08
N ALA A 125 -5.03 -0.37 3.98
CA ALA A 125 -5.32 1.06 4.02
C ALA A 125 -6.60 1.37 4.82
N ILE A 126 -7.66 0.57 4.64
CA ILE A 126 -8.90 0.70 5.42
C ILE A 126 -8.61 0.59 6.92
N LEU A 127 -7.77 -0.37 7.34
CA LEU A 127 -7.39 -0.52 8.76
C LEU A 127 -6.67 0.73 9.30
N VAL A 128 -5.75 1.31 8.52
CA VAL A 128 -5.06 2.55 8.88
C VAL A 128 -6.04 3.70 9.05
N PHE A 129 -6.93 3.92 8.08
CA PHE A 129 -7.91 5.01 8.13
C PHE A 129 -8.98 4.81 9.20
N ALA A 130 -9.44 3.58 9.43
CA ALA A 130 -10.43 3.26 10.45
C ALA A 130 -9.88 3.53 11.87
N ASP A 131 -8.62 3.18 12.14
CA ASP A 131 -7.97 3.52 13.41
C ASP A 131 -7.80 5.03 13.58
N ALA A 132 -7.38 5.73 12.52
CA ALA A 132 -7.27 7.20 12.53
C ALA A 132 -8.61 7.88 12.84
N ALA A 133 -9.68 7.48 12.15
CA ALA A 133 -11.02 8.02 12.36
C ALA A 133 -11.56 7.72 13.77
N ARG A 134 -11.38 6.48 14.25
CA ARG A 134 -11.78 6.10 15.61
C ARG A 134 -11.11 6.98 16.67
N ARG A 135 -9.81 7.26 16.50
CA ARG A 135 -9.04 8.10 17.42
C ARG A 135 -9.51 9.56 17.41
N GLN A 136 -9.82 10.11 16.25
CA GLN A 136 -10.37 11.47 16.14
C GLN A 136 -11.73 11.59 16.84
N LEU A 137 -12.63 10.61 16.68
CA LEU A 137 -13.93 10.60 17.35
C LEU A 137 -13.79 10.53 18.88
N VAL A 138 -12.89 9.70 19.39
CA VAL A 138 -12.61 9.62 20.84
C VAL A 138 -12.03 10.93 21.39
N ALA A 139 -11.18 11.62 20.61
CA ALA A 139 -10.64 12.92 21.01
C ALA A 139 -11.72 14.02 21.05
N GLN A 140 -12.72 13.96 20.15
CA GLN A 140 -13.83 14.92 20.10
C GLN A 140 -14.88 14.67 21.19
N GLY A 141 -15.18 13.41 21.52
CA GLY A 141 -16.15 13.04 22.57
C GLY A 141 -15.64 13.13 24.01
N ARG A 142 -14.37 13.50 24.21
CA ARG A 142 -13.76 13.79 25.52
C ARG A 142 -13.76 15.28 25.89
N ARG A 143 -14.52 16.11 25.16
CA ARG A 143 -14.73 17.52 25.47
C ARG A 143 -16.08 17.74 26.14
#